data_AF-A0ABD3TWN4-F1
#
_entry.id   AF-A0ABD3TWN4-F1
#
_cell.length_a   1.000
_cell.length_b   1.000
_cell.length_c   1.000
_cell.angle_alpha   90.00
_cell.angle_beta   90.00
_cell.angle_gamma   90.00
#
_symmetry.space_group_name_H-M   'P 1'
#
loop_
_entity.id
_entity.type
_entity.pdbx_description
1 polymer ?
#
loop_
_entity_poly.entity_id
_entity_poly.type
_entity_poly.pdbx_seq_one_letter_code
_entity_poly.pdbx_strand_id
1 'polypeptide(L)'
;MEIYQTCPIFNVDDICNQMEIYQTCPIFNVDDICNQREIYQTCPIFIVDDICNQREIYQTCPIFIVDDICNQREIYQTCPIFNVDDICNQKEIYQTCPIFNVDDICNQREIYQTCPIFNVDDICNQKEIYQTCPIFNVDDICNQKEIYQTSPIFNVDDICNQREIYQTCPIFNVDDICNQIECTPSARYFDVE
;
A
#
# COMPACT_ATOMS: atom_id res chain seq x y z
N MET A 1 -2.29 -29.21 -1.36
CA MET A 1 -3.53 -29.42 -0.59
C MET A 1 -4.09 -28.04 -0.40
N GLU A 2 -5.32 -27.84 -0.84
CA GLU A 2 -5.96 -26.53 -0.97
C GLU A 2 -7.15 -26.50 0.00
N ILE A 3 -7.34 -25.35 0.65
CA ILE A 3 -8.51 -25.11 1.49
C ILE A 3 -9.50 -24.27 0.70
N TYR A 4 -10.71 -24.78 0.51
CA TYR A 4 -11.82 -24.03 -0.07
C TYR A 4 -12.79 -23.64 1.03
N GLN A 5 -12.92 -22.33 1.28
CA GLN A 5 -13.85 -21.79 2.27
C GLN A 5 -15.00 -21.07 1.58
N THR A 6 -16.20 -21.64 1.74
CA THR A 6 -17.45 -21.19 1.11
C THR A 6 -18.51 -20.78 2.13
N CYS A 7 -18.13 -20.59 3.40
CA CYS A 7 -19.00 -20.09 4.46
C CYS A 7 -18.30 -18.92 5.16
N PRO A 8 -19.06 -17.92 5.68
CA PRO A 8 -18.47 -16.84 6.45
C PRO A 8 -17.70 -17.38 7.66
N ILE A 9 -16.56 -16.76 7.96
CA ILE A 9 -15.75 -17.06 9.13
C ILE A 9 -15.92 -15.94 10.13
N PHE A 10 -16.29 -16.33 11.35
CA PHE A 10 -16.23 -15.49 12.53
C PHE A 10 -15.27 -16.17 13.49
N ASN A 11 -14.12 -15.57 13.68
CA ASN A 11 -13.07 -16.14 14.52
C ASN A 11 -12.51 -15.08 15.46
N VAL A 12 -12.11 -15.53 16.64
CA VAL A 12 -11.57 -14.69 17.71
C VAL A 12 -10.18 -15.14 18.15
N ASP A 13 -9.64 -16.19 17.51
CA ASP A 13 -8.32 -16.75 17.74
C ASP A 13 -7.47 -16.61 16.45
N ASP A 14 -6.15 -16.79 16.57
CA ASP A 14 -5.22 -16.81 15.43
C ASP A 14 -5.65 -17.74 14.28
N ILE A 15 -5.55 -17.24 13.05
CA ILE A 15 -5.66 -18.03 11.81
C ILE A 15 -4.27 -18.24 11.23
N CYS A 16 -3.67 -19.39 11.51
CA CYS A 16 -2.39 -19.80 10.95
C CYS A 16 -2.55 -20.88 9.87
N ASN A 17 -2.28 -20.56 8.59
CA ASN A 17 -2.37 -21.52 7.49
C ASN A 17 -1.03 -21.75 6.77
N GLN A 18 -0.73 -23.02 6.53
CA GLN A 18 0.43 -23.47 5.77
C GLN A 18 0.09 -23.99 4.36
N MET A 19 -1.15 -23.80 3.92
CA MET A 19 -1.72 -24.31 2.67
C MET A 19 -2.31 -23.18 1.83
N GLU A 20 -2.48 -23.43 0.53
CA GLU A 20 -3.16 -22.49 -0.38
C GLU A 20 -4.63 -22.36 0.00
N ILE A 21 -5.14 -21.13 0.00
CA ILE A 21 -6.49 -20.79 0.44
C ILE A 21 -7.28 -20.16 -0.70
N TYR A 22 -8.46 -20.70 -0.96
CA TYR A 22 -9.47 -20.11 -1.83
C TYR A 22 -10.69 -19.74 -1.00
N GLN A 23 -10.96 -18.44 -0.93
CA GLN A 23 -11.98 -17.90 -0.07
C GLN A 23 -13.02 -17.10 -0.85
N THR A 24 -14.26 -17.55 -0.72
CA THR A 24 -15.43 -17.00 -1.41
C THR A 24 -16.51 -16.54 -0.44
N CYS A 25 -16.15 -16.35 0.83
CA CYS A 25 -17.02 -15.80 1.86
C CYS A 25 -16.28 -14.82 2.77
N PRO A 26 -16.99 -13.87 3.41
CA PRO A 26 -16.34 -12.87 4.27
C PRO A 26 -15.61 -13.48 5.47
N ILE A 27 -14.55 -12.80 5.92
CA ILE A 27 -13.87 -13.05 7.20
C ILE A 27 -14.17 -11.91 8.15
N PHE A 28 -14.50 -12.27 9.38
CA PHE A 28 -14.41 -11.41 10.55
C PHE A 28 -13.46 -12.11 11.53
N ASN A 29 -12.25 -11.57 11.70
CA ASN A 29 -11.28 -12.08 12.67
C ASN A 29 -10.96 -11.00 13.69
N VAL A 30 -10.81 -11.39 14.95
CA VAL A 30 -10.35 -10.46 16.00
C VAL A 30 -8.85 -10.57 16.24
N ASP A 31 -8.24 -11.71 15.92
CA ASP A 31 -6.83 -12.02 16.19
C ASP A 31 -6.00 -12.05 14.88
N ASP A 32 -4.74 -12.48 14.96
CA ASP A 32 -3.80 -12.51 13.84
C ASP A 32 -4.26 -13.42 12.70
N ILE A 33 -3.94 -13.01 11.47
CA ILE A 33 -3.95 -13.89 10.30
C ILE A 33 -2.53 -14.07 9.74
N CYS A 34 -2.00 -15.28 9.89
CA CYS A 34 -0.68 -15.67 9.40
C CYS A 34 -0.79 -16.72 8.28
N ASN A 35 -0.39 -16.38 7.05
CA ASN A 35 -0.40 -17.33 5.93
C ASN A 35 0.99 -17.53 5.31
N GLN A 36 1.39 -18.80 5.17
CA GLN A 36 2.68 -19.18 4.57
C GLN A 36 2.61 -19.52 3.07
N ARG A 37 1.41 -19.50 2.49
CA ARG A 37 1.09 -19.93 1.11
C ARG A 37 0.20 -18.89 0.42
N GLU A 38 -0.09 -19.15 -0.85
CA GLU A 38 -0.88 -18.25 -1.70
C GLU A 38 -2.33 -18.16 -1.24
N ILE A 39 -2.90 -16.96 -1.36
CA ILE A 39 -4.26 -16.65 -0.96
C ILE A 39 -5.01 -16.07 -2.15
N TYR A 40 -6.17 -16.66 -2.43
CA TYR A 40 -7.13 -16.15 -3.39
C TYR A 40 -8.41 -15.76 -2.65
N GLN A 41 -8.70 -14.46 -2.61
CA GLN A 41 -9.82 -13.90 -1.87
C GLN A 41 -10.74 -13.09 -2.77
N THR A 42 -12.02 -13.42 -2.72
CA THR A 42 -13.08 -12.79 -3.52
C THR A 42 -14.21 -12.21 -2.66
N CYS A 43 -14.04 -12.18 -1.34
CA CYS A 43 -15.01 -11.64 -0.40
C CYS A 43 -14.37 -10.76 0.68
N PRO A 44 -15.09 -9.73 1.19
CA PRO A 44 -14.53 -8.75 2.11
C PRO A 44 -13.92 -9.35 3.38
N ILE A 45 -12.93 -8.66 3.92
CA ILE A 45 -12.21 -9.06 5.12
C ILE A 45 -12.25 -7.93 6.14
N PHE A 46 -12.56 -8.29 7.38
CA PHE A 46 -12.54 -7.41 8.53
C PHE A 46 -11.68 -8.08 9.59
N ILE A 47 -10.54 -7.46 9.91
CA ILE A 47 -9.61 -7.98 10.90
C ILE A 47 -9.27 -6.86 11.88
N VAL A 48 -9.18 -7.21 13.16
CA VAL A 48 -8.77 -6.26 14.20
C VAL A 48 -7.26 -6.30 14.41
N ASP A 49 -6.63 -7.47 14.36
CA ASP A 49 -5.19 -7.66 14.58
C ASP A 49 -4.38 -7.77 13.28
N ASP A 50 -3.13 -8.22 13.38
CA ASP A 50 -2.16 -8.25 12.29
C ASP A 50 -2.53 -9.19 11.13
N ILE A 51 -2.11 -8.80 9.93
CA ILE A 51 -1.98 -9.70 8.79
C ILE A 51 -0.52 -9.90 8.41
N CYS A 52 -0.07 -11.14 8.52
CA CYS A 52 1.26 -11.57 8.09
C CYS A 52 1.20 -12.59 6.95
N ASN A 53 1.61 -12.22 5.74
CA ASN A 53 1.67 -13.14 4.60
C ASN A 53 3.08 -13.32 4.05
N GLN A 54 3.50 -14.58 3.92
CA GLN A 54 4.82 -14.93 3.39
C GLN A 54 4.83 -15.16 1.87
N ARG A 55 3.66 -15.23 1.23
CA ARG A 55 3.49 -15.56 -0.19
C ARG A 55 2.49 -14.65 -0.90
N GLU A 56 2.21 -14.95 -2.17
CA GLU A 56 1.43 -14.10 -3.05
C GLU A 56 -0.02 -14.00 -2.59
N ILE A 57 -0.58 -12.81 -2.75
CA ILE A 57 -1.97 -12.50 -2.40
C ILE A 57 -2.68 -12.00 -3.64
N TYR A 58 -3.80 -12.63 -3.96
CA TYR A 58 -4.71 -12.20 -5.00
C TYR A 58 -6.05 -11.84 -4.37
N GLN A 59 -6.37 -10.55 -4.38
CA GLN A 59 -7.55 -10.01 -3.70
C GLN A 59 -8.41 -9.19 -4.65
N THR A 60 -9.69 -9.56 -4.76
CA THR A 60 -10.68 -8.87 -5.59
C THR A 60 -11.85 -8.34 -4.76
N CYS A 61 -11.61 -8.05 -3.49
CA CYS A 61 -12.60 -7.61 -2.52
C CYS A 61 -11.97 -6.64 -1.50
N PRO A 62 -12.75 -5.72 -0.91
CA PRO A 62 -12.23 -4.76 0.06
C PRO A 62 -11.69 -5.41 1.34
N ILE A 63 -10.74 -4.71 1.97
CA ILE A 63 -10.10 -5.13 3.21
C ILE A 63 -10.17 -3.98 4.21
N PHE A 64 -10.54 -4.32 5.44
CA PHE A 64 -10.59 -3.42 6.58
C PHE A 64 -9.76 -4.05 7.69
N ILE A 65 -8.67 -3.40 8.07
CA ILE A 65 -7.75 -3.85 9.10
C ILE A 65 -7.52 -2.69 10.07
N VAL A 66 -7.37 -3.03 11.34
CA VAL A 66 -7.04 -2.05 12.38
C VAL A 66 -5.55 -2.08 12.69
N ASP A 67 -4.90 -3.24 12.73
CA ASP A 67 -3.46 -3.39 13.03
C ASP A 67 -2.57 -3.56 11.77
N ASP A 68 -1.35 -4.07 11.94
CA ASP A 68 -0.33 -4.07 10.89
C ASP A 68 -0.64 -4.99 9.69
N ILE A 69 -0.20 -4.56 8.51
CA ILE A 69 -0.12 -5.40 7.31
C ILE A 69 1.33 -5.66 6.95
N CYS A 70 1.78 -6.89 7.14
CA CYS A 70 3.13 -7.35 6.80
C CYS A 70 3.13 -8.38 5.66
N ASN A 71 3.58 -7.99 4.46
CA ASN A 71 3.68 -8.92 3.32
C ASN A 71 5.12 -9.09 2.80
N GLN A 72 5.57 -10.34 2.73
CA GLN A 72 6.93 -10.67 2.26
C GLN A 72 7.04 -10.90 0.75
N ARG A 73 5.91 -10.99 0.04
CA ARG A 73 5.86 -11.32 -1.40
C ARG A 73 4.85 -10.46 -2.15
N GLU A 74 4.60 -10.82 -3.42
CA GLU A 74 3.82 -10.03 -4.37
C GLU A 74 2.36 -9.91 -3.96
N ILE A 75 1.80 -8.72 -4.14
CA ILE A 75 0.40 -8.43 -3.85
C ILE A 75 -0.27 -7.98 -5.14
N TYR A 76 -1.37 -8.65 -5.48
CA TYR A 76 -2.24 -8.27 -6.58
C TYR A 76 -3.61 -7.91 -6.03
N GLN A 77 -3.94 -6.63 -6.07
CA GLN A 77 -5.18 -6.10 -5.50
C GLN A 77 -5.98 -5.30 -6.51
N THR A 78 -7.26 -5.66 -6.60
CA THR A 78 -8.25 -4.98 -7.45
C THR A 78 -9.42 -4.42 -6.66
N CYS A 79 -9.24 -4.24 -5.35
CA CYS A 79 -10.20 -3.62 -4.45
C CYS A 79 -9.51 -2.74 -3.39
N PRO A 80 -10.25 -1.83 -2.73
CA PRO A 80 -9.68 -0.89 -1.78
C PRO A 80 -9.14 -1.56 -0.51
N ILE A 81 -8.09 -0.95 0.07
CA ILE A 81 -7.64 -1.22 1.43
C ILE A 81 -7.99 -0.03 2.32
N PHE A 82 -8.52 -0.34 3.50
CA PHE A 82 -8.63 0.58 4.62
C PHE A 82 -7.81 -0.02 5.76
N ASN A 83 -6.75 0.66 6.14
CA ASN A 83 -5.91 0.26 7.25
C ASN A 83 -5.72 1.42 8.21
N VAL A 84 -5.59 1.11 9.49
CA VAL A 84 -5.30 2.12 10.52
C VAL A 84 -3.80 2.12 10.80
N ASP A 85 -3.21 0.97 11.10
CA ASP A 85 -1.78 0.87 11.44
C ASP A 85 -0.85 0.75 10.22
N ASP A 86 0.38 0.29 10.41
CA ASP A 86 1.43 0.27 9.40
C ASP A 86 1.17 -0.73 8.26
N ILE A 87 1.54 -0.33 7.04
CA ILE A 87 1.60 -1.22 5.88
C ILE A 87 3.07 -1.43 5.48
N CYS A 88 3.59 -2.63 5.75
CA CYS A 88 4.95 -3.04 5.44
C CYS A 88 5.01 -4.11 4.33
N ASN A 89 5.53 -3.75 3.15
CA ASN A 89 5.70 -4.69 2.03
C ASN A 89 7.15 -4.84 1.58
N GLN A 90 7.63 -6.08 1.54
CA GLN A 90 9.02 -6.38 1.16
C GLN A 90 9.22 -6.59 -0.35
N LYS A 91 8.14 -6.73 -1.12
CA LYS A 91 8.17 -7.07 -2.55
C LYS A 91 7.19 -6.25 -3.39
N GLU A 92 6.98 -6.67 -4.64
CA GLU A 92 6.22 -5.93 -5.65
C GLU A 92 4.74 -5.83 -5.28
N ILE A 93 4.17 -4.65 -5.52
CA ILE A 93 2.75 -4.39 -5.31
C ILE A 93 2.14 -3.96 -6.63
N TYR A 94 1.06 -4.65 -7.02
CA TYR A 94 0.22 -4.30 -8.15
C TYR A 94 -1.17 -3.97 -7.64
N GLN A 95 -1.50 -2.68 -7.67
CA GLN A 95 -2.75 -2.17 -7.11
C GLN A 95 -3.52 -1.35 -8.15
N THR A 96 -4.78 -1.72 -8.31
CA THR A 96 -5.71 -1.07 -9.24
C THR A 96 -6.93 -0.48 -8.51
N CYS A 97 -6.81 -0.29 -7.20
CA CYS A 97 -7.82 0.34 -6.34
C CYS A 97 -7.16 1.23 -5.27
N PRO A 98 -7.93 2.14 -4.64
CA PRO A 98 -7.37 3.08 -3.68
C PRO A 98 -6.86 2.43 -2.40
N ILE A 99 -5.85 3.05 -1.78
CA ILE A 99 -5.45 2.79 -0.39
C ILE A 99 -5.87 3.98 0.47
N PHE A 100 -6.45 3.67 1.62
CA PHE A 100 -6.64 4.60 2.73
C PHE A 100 -5.87 4.03 3.92
N ASN A 101 -4.84 4.72 4.35
CA ASN A 101 -4.02 4.33 5.49
C ASN A 101 -3.89 5.52 6.45
N VAL A 102 -3.83 5.24 7.75
CA VAL A 102 -3.61 6.28 8.76
C VAL A 102 -2.13 6.35 9.11
N ASP A 103 -1.50 5.24 9.47
CA ASP A 103 -0.09 5.21 9.89
C ASP A 103 0.87 5.01 8.69
N ASP A 104 2.04 4.41 8.89
CA ASP A 104 3.11 4.45 7.89
C ASP A 104 2.88 3.47 6.73
N ILE A 105 3.28 3.87 5.52
CA ILE A 105 3.41 2.96 4.39
C ILE A 105 4.89 2.77 4.05
N CYS A 106 5.42 1.59 4.32
CA CYS A 106 6.80 1.19 4.08
C CYS A 106 6.92 0.12 2.99
N ASN A 107 7.48 0.48 1.83
CA ASN A 107 7.71 -0.47 0.73
C ASN A 107 9.19 -0.60 0.35
N GLN A 108 9.71 -1.83 0.37
CA GLN A 108 11.12 -2.11 0.05
C GLN A 108 11.38 -2.35 -1.44
N ARG A 109 10.34 -2.50 -2.26
CA ARG A 109 10.44 -2.85 -3.68
C ARG A 109 9.46 -2.06 -4.55
N GLU A 110 9.33 -2.48 -5.81
CA GLU A 110 8.61 -1.76 -6.86
C GLU A 110 7.11 -1.69 -6.57
N ILE A 111 6.52 -0.53 -6.83
CA ILE A 111 5.09 -0.31 -6.69
C ILE A 111 4.53 0.09 -8.05
N TYR A 112 3.49 -0.63 -8.48
CA TYR A 112 2.71 -0.30 -9.65
C TYR A 112 1.29 0.02 -9.23
N GLN A 113 0.92 1.29 -9.31
CA GLN A 113 -0.37 1.77 -8.85
C GLN A 113 -1.11 2.57 -9.91
N THR A 114 -2.36 2.18 -10.13
CA THR A 114 -3.27 2.87 -11.05
C THR A 114 -4.46 3.49 -10.35
N CYS A 115 -4.38 3.68 -9.03
CA CYS A 115 -5.39 4.32 -8.20
C CYS A 115 -4.78 5.23 -7.13
N PRO A 116 -5.60 6.11 -6.51
CA PRO A 116 -5.09 7.07 -5.54
C PRO A 116 -4.59 6.42 -4.23
N ILE A 117 -3.61 7.06 -3.60
CA ILE A 117 -3.27 6.82 -2.19
C ILE A 117 -3.77 8.00 -1.37
N PHE A 118 -4.39 7.69 -0.24
CA PHE A 118 -4.64 8.62 0.86
C PHE A 118 -3.93 8.08 2.08
N ASN A 119 -2.92 8.80 2.56
CA ASN A 119 -2.16 8.45 3.75
C ASN A 119 -2.10 9.65 4.69
N VAL A 120 -2.06 9.39 5.99
CA VAL A 120 -1.91 10.46 6.99
C VAL A 120 -0.45 10.54 7.42
N ASP A 121 0.19 9.43 7.78
CA ASP A 121 1.58 9.42 8.25
C ASP A 121 2.61 9.32 7.10
N ASP A 122 3.80 8.77 7.36
CA ASP A 122 4.89 8.74 6.41
C ASP A 122 4.68 7.72 5.27
N ILE A 123 5.11 8.09 4.07
CA ILE A 123 5.29 7.15 2.95
C ILE A 123 6.78 6.97 2.67
N CYS A 124 7.30 5.79 2.95
CA CYS A 124 8.70 5.42 2.76
C CYS A 124 8.88 4.33 1.68
N ASN A 125 9.50 4.68 0.54
CA ASN A 125 9.78 3.71 -0.52
C ASN A 125 11.27 3.60 -0.86
N GLN A 126 11.80 2.38 -0.82
CA GLN A 126 13.22 2.12 -1.11
C GLN A 126 13.53 1.91 -2.60
N LYS A 127 12.50 1.72 -3.43
CA LYS A 127 12.65 1.38 -4.86
C LYS A 127 11.69 2.17 -5.75
N GLU A 128 11.65 1.79 -7.02
CA GLU A 128 10.93 2.49 -8.08
C GLU A 128 9.42 2.48 -7.83
N ILE A 129 8.78 3.62 -8.08
CA ILE A 129 7.33 3.79 -8.02
C ILE A 129 6.84 4.17 -9.40
N TYR A 130 5.86 3.42 -9.90
CA TYR A 130 5.13 3.73 -11.12
C TYR A 130 3.68 4.01 -10.75
N GLN A 131 3.31 5.29 -10.76
CA GLN A 131 1.98 5.69 -10.35
C GLN A 131 1.29 6.57 -11.38
N THR A 132 0.06 6.20 -11.72
CA THR A 132 -0.74 6.94 -12.71
C THR A 132 -1.88 7.75 -12.09
N CYS A 133 -2.04 7.68 -10.77
CA CYS A 133 -3.06 8.36 -9.99
C CYS A 133 -2.49 9.28 -8.91
N PRO A 134 -3.32 10.15 -8.31
CA PRO A 134 -2.84 11.10 -7.31
C PRO A 134 -2.36 10.46 -6.01
N ILE A 135 -1.42 11.11 -5.33
CA ILE A 135 -1.10 10.86 -3.91
C ILE A 135 -1.65 12.03 -3.11
N PHE A 136 -2.31 11.72 -2.01
CA PHE A 136 -2.64 12.66 -0.94
C PHE A 136 -1.96 12.14 0.32
N ASN A 137 -0.99 12.88 0.82
CA ASN A 137 -0.29 12.56 2.05
C ASN A 137 -0.29 13.77 2.98
N VAL A 138 -0.29 13.55 4.28
CA VAL A 138 -0.16 14.63 5.26
C VAL A 138 1.30 14.74 5.69
N ASP A 139 1.92 13.67 6.18
CA ASP A 139 3.31 13.70 6.67
C ASP A 139 4.36 13.57 5.56
N ASP A 140 5.55 13.02 5.84
CA ASP A 140 6.67 13.01 4.91
C ASP A 140 6.51 11.93 3.80
N ILE A 141 6.96 12.29 2.60
CA ILE A 141 7.17 11.31 1.51
C ILE A 141 8.67 11.15 1.27
N CYS A 142 9.20 9.97 1.59
CA CYS A 142 10.61 9.64 1.43
C CYS A 142 10.85 8.54 0.38
N ASN A 143 11.51 8.86 -0.73
CA ASN A 143 11.85 7.87 -1.77
C ASN A 143 13.35 7.79 -2.06
N GLN A 144 13.90 6.57 -1.99
CA GLN A 144 15.32 6.34 -2.24
C GLN A 144 15.67 6.18 -3.74
N LYS A 145 14.66 5.94 -4.58
CA LYS A 145 14.84 5.66 -6.01
C LYS A 145 13.88 6.47 -6.88
N GLU A 146 13.89 6.18 -8.17
CA GLU A 146 13.14 6.89 -9.20
C GLU A 146 11.63 6.78 -9.00
N ILE A 147 10.93 7.89 -9.21
CA ILE A 147 9.47 7.94 -9.23
C ILE A 147 9.04 8.30 -10.64
N TYR A 148 8.16 7.49 -11.20
CA TYR A 148 7.48 7.75 -12.46
C TYR A 148 6.02 8.03 -12.19
N GLN A 149 5.62 9.28 -12.28
CA GLN A 149 4.28 9.69 -11.92
C GLN A 149 3.60 10.56 -12.97
N THR A 150 2.40 10.16 -13.36
CA THR A 150 1.62 10.88 -14.38
C THR A 150 0.40 11.63 -13.82
N SER A 151 0.33 11.77 -12.50
CA SER A 151 -0.75 12.42 -11.76
C SER A 151 -0.17 13.31 -10.64
N PRO A 152 -0.96 14.23 -10.06
CA PRO A 152 -0.45 15.14 -9.04
C PRO A 152 -0.06 14.47 -7.72
N ILE A 153 0.88 15.05 -7.00
CA ILE A 153 1.08 14.82 -5.56
C ILE A 153 0.50 16.01 -4.81
N PHE A 154 -0.24 15.73 -3.74
CA PHE A 154 -0.60 16.68 -2.71
C PHE A 154 0.02 16.18 -1.40
N ASN A 155 0.93 16.95 -0.85
CA ASN A 155 1.59 16.64 0.41
C ASN A 155 1.58 17.89 1.30
N VAL A 156 1.45 17.70 2.61
CA VAL A 156 1.53 18.81 3.57
C VAL A 156 2.98 19.00 3.98
N ASP A 157 3.62 17.96 4.50
CA ASP A 157 4.97 18.07 5.07
C ASP A 157 6.07 17.88 3.99
N ASP A 158 7.21 17.23 4.29
CA ASP A 158 8.36 17.22 3.40
C ASP A 158 8.28 16.12 2.32
N ILE A 159 8.77 16.42 1.12
CA ILE A 159 9.01 15.41 0.08
C ILE A 159 10.51 15.30 -0.14
N CYS A 160 11.09 14.14 0.20
CA CYS A 160 12.50 13.87 0.05
C CYS A 160 12.81 12.71 -0.90
N ASN A 161 13.50 13.00 -2.01
CA ASN A 161 13.92 12.01 -3.00
C ASN A 161 15.43 11.98 -3.18
N GLN A 162 16.00 10.78 -3.06
CA GLN A 162 17.44 10.58 -3.28
C GLN A 162 17.80 10.52 -4.77
N ARG A 163 16.82 10.27 -5.65
CA ARG A 163 16.98 10.16 -7.10
C ARG A 163 15.93 10.98 -7.85
N GLU A 164 15.95 10.86 -9.18
CA GLU A 164 15.12 11.61 -10.10
C GLU A 164 13.62 11.32 -9.93
N ILE A 165 12.81 12.37 -10.05
CA ILE A 165 11.36 12.29 -10.19
C ILE A 165 11.01 12.60 -11.65
N TYR A 166 10.42 11.63 -12.33
CA TYR A 166 9.83 11.79 -13.64
C TYR A 166 8.34 12.06 -13.51
N GLN A 167 7.97 13.33 -13.63
CA GLN A 167 6.58 13.77 -13.47
C GLN A 167 6.04 14.54 -14.66
N THR A 168 4.79 14.24 -15.02
CA THR A 168 4.04 15.01 -16.03
C THR A 168 2.96 15.92 -15.43
N CYS A 169 2.79 15.87 -14.10
CA CYS A 169 1.80 16.64 -13.35
C CYS A 169 2.46 17.42 -12.20
N PRO A 170 1.78 18.45 -11.65
CA PRO A 170 2.32 19.25 -10.55
C PRO A 170 2.47 18.48 -9.24
N ILE A 171 3.43 18.90 -8.43
CA ILE A 171 3.47 18.63 -6.99
C ILE A 171 2.93 19.89 -6.29
N PHE A 172 1.99 19.68 -5.37
CA PHE A 172 1.55 20.66 -4.40
C PHE A 172 2.11 20.22 -3.05
N ASN A 173 3.10 20.95 -2.55
CA ASN A 173 3.68 20.73 -1.23
C ASN A 173 3.48 21.98 -0.40
N VAL A 174 3.19 21.84 0.90
CA VAL A 174 3.15 23.00 1.80
C VAL A 174 4.55 23.30 2.32
N ASP A 175 5.30 22.27 2.72
CA ASP A 175 6.66 22.41 3.24
C ASP A 175 7.74 22.14 2.16
N ASP A 176 8.88 21.51 2.48
CA ASP A 176 10.06 21.48 1.62
C ASP A 176 10.08 20.28 0.65
N ILE A 177 10.59 20.51 -0.58
CA ILE A 177 10.92 19.43 -1.53
C ILE A 177 12.44 19.31 -1.69
N CYS A 178 12.98 18.16 -1.29
CA CYS A 178 14.41 17.88 -1.25
C CYS A 178 14.80 16.81 -2.31
N ASN A 179 15.55 17.19 -3.36
CA ASN A 179 16.06 16.25 -4.38
C ASN A 179 17.60 16.26 -4.39
N GLN A 180 18.24 15.13 -4.09
CA GLN A 180 19.72 15.06 -3.99
C GLN A 180 20.44 15.00 -5.35
N ILE A 181 19.72 14.79 -6.46
CA ILE A 181 20.29 14.66 -7.81
C ILE A 181 19.43 15.48 -8.80
N GLU A 182 19.93 16.64 -9.19
CA GLU A 182 19.46 17.49 -10.29
C GLU A 182 18.01 18.05 -10.22
N CYS A 183 17.91 19.35 -9.90
CA CYS A 183 16.70 20.14 -10.19
C CYS A 183 16.53 20.28 -11.71
N THR A 184 15.73 19.41 -12.33
CA THR A 184 15.24 19.64 -13.70
C THR A 184 13.79 20.16 -13.65
N PRO A 185 13.49 21.35 -14.20
CA PRO A 185 12.17 21.94 -14.12
C PRO A 185 11.27 21.35 -15.22
N SER A 186 10.46 20.34 -14.88
CA SER A 186 9.31 19.94 -15.71
C SER A 186 7.98 19.90 -14.94
N ALA A 187 7.98 20.02 -13.62
CA ALA A 187 6.77 20.28 -12.85
C ALA A 187 6.77 21.75 -12.42
N ARG A 188 5.63 22.45 -12.58
CA ARG A 188 5.43 23.73 -11.90
C ARG A 188 5.24 23.40 -10.43
N TYR A 189 6.27 23.62 -9.63
CA TYR A 189 6.17 23.66 -8.17
C TYR A 189 5.34 24.89 -7.80
N PHE A 190 4.31 24.67 -7.00
CA PHE A 190 3.55 25.76 -6.40
C PHE A 190 3.69 25.60 -4.89
N ASP A 191 4.71 26.25 -4.34
CA ASP A 191 4.82 26.43 -2.89
C ASP A 191 3.67 27.36 -2.48
N VAL A 192 2.78 26.85 -1.62
CA VAL A 192 1.66 27.63 -1.11
C VAL A 192 2.09 28.25 0.22
N GLU A 193 2.79 29.39 0.15
CA GLU A 193 3.02 30.26 1.33
C GLU A 193 1.71 30.80 1.92
#